data_AF-A0A9R1MED9-F1
#
_entry.id   AF-A0A9R1MED9-F1
#
_cell.length_a   1.000
_cell.length_b   1.000
_cell.length_c   1.000
_cell.angle_alpha   90.00
_cell.angle_beta   90.00
_cell.angle_gamma   90.00
#
_symmetry.space_group_name_H-M   'P 1'
#
loop_
_entity.id
_entity.type
_entity.pdbx_description
1 polymer ?
#
loop_
_entity_poly.entity_id
_entity_poly.type
_entity_poly.pdbx_seq_one_letter_code
_entity_poly.pdbx_strand_id
1 'polypeptide(L)'
;MPTHVHPLKKLDKEKSWELFSRKALPSYKRSIIAGVDEFEKLGRKLAKKCDGLPLALSVLGGYLSKNLNKQAWTDILSDWPSTKDGQMMRNILARSYKDLPNHYLCSCLLYVAAFPEDYKIAVPDLIELWISESLIPHIPNHKLEEIARNYVTELAQRSLVEVVERSKLHGWILTIRIHDILRDWCIEEARKDGFLDAISNTTGHCSPSSSDNMVSYRYYFQSLSEEILPATRNVRTFLGFRDSSVSLSKLTFLRVLHIEDSILEDFSSAIGECIHLRYLRLRRCGHMMLPSSIGKLLYLQTIDLRDTELDSAVPKSLWDIPTLRHVYLEDKFCPPPPARSVRLQCNGLQTFVLNPSTFGTKYCYHDMVIFLGQMNQLTTLYLRMRPIPSEVINIFANMPHLVDIYLSEFGLLNKLPTQFPQSVRCLVLYANVIKQDPMPILEKLPCLVMLKLWGYEGQTMSCSAQGFPRLQELELGIFSTNEWSMEEGTMPKLSSMALRVCMMMSRLPEGLQQLPSLRHLWLFYMPQISEDDITLKELLRKGCEVKVKC
;
A
#
# COMPACT_ATOMS: atom_id res chain seq x y z
N MET A 1 40.36 10.36 -1.70
CA MET A 1 40.12 9.13 -0.89
C MET A 1 40.24 7.92 -1.82
N PRO A 2 40.91 6.83 -1.45
CA PRO A 2 40.96 5.64 -2.29
C PRO A 2 39.56 4.99 -2.36
N THR A 3 39.06 4.82 -3.57
CA THR A 3 37.79 4.13 -3.84
C THR A 3 38.00 2.63 -3.62
N HIS A 4 37.54 2.12 -2.48
CA HIS A 4 37.54 0.67 -2.23
C HIS A 4 36.42 0.00 -3.03
N VAL A 5 36.77 -0.64 -4.14
CA VAL A 5 35.83 -1.43 -4.95
C VAL A 5 35.71 -2.82 -4.33
N HIS A 6 34.50 -3.19 -3.89
CA HIS A 6 34.21 -4.55 -3.45
C HIS A 6 33.65 -5.38 -4.61
N PRO A 7 34.39 -6.35 -5.17
CA PRO A 7 33.90 -7.16 -6.26
C PRO A 7 32.86 -8.15 -5.75
N LEU A 8 31.60 -7.97 -6.15
CA LEU A 8 30.53 -8.92 -5.85
C LEU A 8 30.81 -10.25 -6.57
N LYS A 9 30.77 -11.35 -5.80
CA LYS A 9 31.01 -12.71 -6.32
C LYS A 9 29.70 -13.34 -6.77
N LYS A 10 29.75 -14.13 -7.85
CA LYS A 10 28.67 -15.03 -8.25
C LYS A 10 28.38 -16.04 -7.15
N LEU A 11 27.14 -16.52 -7.10
CA LEU A 11 26.76 -17.61 -6.20
C LEU A 11 27.48 -18.89 -6.63
N ASP A 12 27.94 -19.66 -5.63
CA ASP A 12 28.41 -21.02 -5.87
C ASP A 12 27.25 -21.95 -6.27
N LYS A 13 27.58 -23.20 -6.64
CA LYS A 13 26.58 -24.15 -7.16
C LYS A 13 25.49 -24.49 -6.13
N GLU A 14 25.84 -24.61 -4.86
CA GLU A 14 24.88 -25.00 -3.82
C GLU A 14 23.96 -23.83 -3.47
N LYS A 15 24.50 -22.62 -3.29
CA LYS A 15 23.70 -21.41 -3.07
C LYS A 15 22.82 -21.08 -4.27
N SER A 16 23.33 -21.32 -5.49
CA SER A 16 22.54 -21.15 -6.71
C SER A 16 21.35 -22.11 -6.75
N TRP A 17 21.59 -23.37 -6.41
CA TRP A 17 20.52 -24.37 -6.32
C TRP A 17 19.53 -24.04 -5.22
N GLU A 18 19.99 -23.64 -4.03
CA GLU A 18 19.13 -23.26 -2.92
C GLU A 18 18.18 -22.11 -3.31
N LEU A 19 18.72 -21.04 -3.91
CA LEU A 19 17.93 -19.91 -4.36
C LEU A 19 16.92 -20.31 -5.44
N PHE A 20 17.37 -21.05 -6.46
CA PHE A 20 16.51 -21.53 -7.54
C PHE A 20 15.41 -22.45 -7.01
N SER A 21 15.76 -23.44 -6.20
CA SER A 21 14.82 -24.43 -5.64
C SER A 21 13.77 -23.76 -4.78
N ARG A 22 14.15 -22.76 -3.96
CA ARG A 22 13.19 -22.01 -3.13
C ARG A 22 12.14 -21.27 -3.97
N LYS A 23 12.51 -20.86 -5.19
CA LYS A 23 11.62 -20.15 -6.12
C LYS A 23 10.81 -21.11 -6.99
N ALA A 24 11.43 -22.13 -7.56
CA ALA A 24 10.79 -23.11 -8.44
C ALA A 24 9.91 -24.12 -7.70
N LEU A 25 10.36 -24.58 -6.53
CA LEU A 25 9.75 -25.64 -5.74
C LEU A 25 9.56 -25.17 -4.28
N PRO A 26 8.71 -24.15 -4.03
CA PRO A 26 8.47 -23.67 -2.68
C PRO A 26 7.86 -24.77 -1.81
N SER A 27 8.09 -24.71 -0.50
CA SER A 27 7.74 -25.78 0.46
C SER A 27 6.29 -26.27 0.35
N TYR A 28 5.34 -25.34 0.17
CA TYR A 28 3.92 -25.65 0.03
C TYR A 28 3.54 -26.35 -1.29
N LYS A 29 4.40 -26.28 -2.33
CA LYS A 29 4.23 -27.05 -3.58
C LYS A 29 4.95 -28.39 -3.53
N ARG A 30 6.06 -28.47 -2.80
CA ARG A 30 6.91 -29.68 -2.72
C ARG A 30 6.15 -30.90 -2.20
N SER A 31 5.21 -30.71 -1.28
CA SER A 31 4.37 -31.78 -0.74
C SER A 31 3.30 -32.31 -1.72
N ILE A 32 3.03 -31.59 -2.82
CA ILE A 32 1.94 -31.89 -3.76
C ILE A 32 2.47 -32.55 -5.04
N ILE A 33 3.78 -32.46 -5.30
CA ILE A 33 4.40 -32.95 -6.55
C ILE A 33 4.76 -34.43 -6.42
N ALA A 34 4.21 -35.27 -7.30
CA ALA A 34 4.73 -36.62 -7.51
C ALA A 34 6.05 -36.56 -8.29
N GLY A 35 7.10 -37.23 -7.82
CA GLY A 35 8.39 -37.28 -8.53
C GLY A 35 9.28 -36.03 -8.37
N VAL A 36 9.29 -35.40 -7.19
CA VAL A 36 10.11 -34.21 -6.88
C VAL A 36 11.58 -34.41 -7.27
N ASP A 37 12.14 -35.60 -7.05
CA ASP A 37 13.54 -35.91 -7.37
C ASP A 37 13.90 -35.68 -8.85
N GLU A 38 12.94 -35.91 -9.76
CA GLU A 38 13.15 -35.67 -11.19
C GLU A 38 13.20 -34.17 -11.51
N PHE A 39 12.30 -33.40 -10.91
CA PHE A 39 12.31 -31.93 -11.00
C PHE A 39 13.59 -31.36 -10.38
N GLU A 40 14.08 -31.92 -9.28
CA GLU A 40 15.35 -31.49 -8.70
C GLU A 40 16.54 -31.74 -9.63
N LYS A 41 16.60 -32.92 -10.26
CA LYS A 41 17.65 -33.24 -11.25
C LYS A 41 17.63 -32.28 -12.44
N LEU A 42 16.46 -32.00 -13.00
CA LEU A 42 16.31 -31.03 -14.10
C LEU A 42 16.62 -29.61 -13.65
N GLY A 43 16.11 -29.22 -12.49
CA GLY A 43 16.31 -27.91 -11.88
C GLY A 43 17.78 -27.61 -11.62
N ARG A 44 18.57 -28.56 -11.12
CA ARG A 44 20.02 -28.38 -10.93
C ARG A 44 20.75 -28.11 -12.24
N LYS A 45 20.34 -28.76 -13.34
CA LYS A 45 20.91 -28.50 -14.67
C LYS A 45 20.56 -27.09 -15.16
N LEU A 46 19.32 -26.66 -14.97
CA LEU A 46 18.84 -25.31 -15.32
C LEU A 46 19.52 -24.22 -14.46
N ALA A 47 19.62 -24.42 -13.15
CA ALA A 47 20.29 -23.50 -12.24
C ALA A 47 21.76 -23.30 -12.62
N LYS A 48 22.45 -24.37 -13.05
CA LYS A 48 23.83 -24.28 -13.57
C LYS A 48 23.92 -23.40 -14.82
N LYS A 49 22.88 -23.37 -15.66
CA LYS A 49 22.83 -22.47 -16.83
C LYS A 49 22.73 -21.00 -16.44
N CYS A 50 22.27 -20.69 -15.22
CA CYS A 50 22.21 -19.32 -14.67
C CYS A 50 23.52 -18.75 -14.16
N ASP A 51 24.62 -19.51 -14.23
CA ASP A 51 25.97 -19.02 -13.98
C ASP A 51 26.11 -18.22 -12.66
N GLY A 52 25.39 -18.66 -11.63
CA GLY A 52 25.42 -18.05 -10.30
C GLY A 52 24.81 -16.65 -10.18
N LEU A 53 24.07 -16.17 -11.18
CA LEU A 53 23.40 -14.87 -11.16
C LEU A 53 22.07 -14.93 -10.38
N PRO A 54 21.92 -14.22 -9.25
CA PRO A 54 20.74 -14.33 -8.38
C PRO A 54 19.41 -13.97 -9.06
N LEU A 55 19.40 -12.93 -9.90
CA LEU A 55 18.21 -12.51 -10.63
C LEU A 55 17.76 -13.58 -11.63
N ALA A 56 18.70 -14.11 -12.43
CA ALA A 56 18.42 -15.14 -13.42
C ALA A 56 17.87 -16.42 -12.76
N LEU A 57 18.47 -16.85 -11.65
CA LEU A 57 18.00 -17.98 -10.85
C LEU A 57 16.57 -17.73 -10.32
N SER A 58 16.31 -16.52 -9.83
CA SER A 58 15.03 -16.17 -9.21
C SER A 58 13.89 -16.08 -10.22
N VAL A 59 14.10 -15.41 -11.36
CA VAL A 59 13.07 -15.27 -12.41
C VAL A 59 12.82 -16.61 -13.10
N LEU A 60 13.87 -17.35 -13.47
CA LEU A 60 13.70 -18.67 -14.09
C LEU A 60 12.98 -19.63 -13.13
N GLY A 61 13.36 -19.65 -11.86
CA GLY A 61 12.67 -20.44 -10.84
C GLY A 61 11.22 -20.00 -10.65
N GLY A 62 10.96 -18.70 -10.57
CA GLY A 62 9.60 -18.15 -10.46
C GLY A 62 8.70 -18.53 -11.62
N TYR A 63 9.20 -18.42 -12.86
CA TYR A 63 8.54 -18.88 -14.07
C TYR A 63 8.21 -20.38 -14.01
N LEU A 64 9.22 -21.23 -13.73
CA LEU A 64 9.04 -22.69 -13.67
C LEU A 64 8.10 -23.13 -12.55
N SER A 65 7.98 -22.36 -11.46
CA SER A 65 7.04 -22.64 -10.39
C SER A 65 5.59 -22.67 -10.88
N LYS A 66 5.27 -21.99 -11.99
CA LYS A 66 3.94 -21.91 -12.58
C LYS A 66 3.66 -23.04 -13.57
N ASN A 67 4.69 -23.75 -14.00
CA ASN A 67 4.59 -24.85 -14.95
C ASN A 67 5.32 -26.08 -14.41
N LEU A 68 4.63 -26.86 -13.56
CA LEU A 68 5.14 -28.10 -12.97
C LEU A 68 4.93 -29.30 -13.92
N ASN A 69 5.30 -29.12 -15.19
CA ASN A 69 5.29 -30.16 -16.20
C ASN A 69 6.74 -30.57 -16.53
N LYS A 70 7.06 -31.86 -16.38
CA LYS A 70 8.39 -32.42 -16.65
C LYS A 70 8.84 -32.18 -18.10
N GLN A 71 7.93 -32.33 -19.06
CA GLN A 71 8.25 -32.11 -20.47
C GLN A 71 8.65 -30.66 -20.70
N ALA A 72 7.89 -29.71 -20.16
CA ALA A 72 8.20 -28.28 -20.28
C ALA A 72 9.59 -27.93 -19.71
N TRP A 73 9.98 -28.49 -18.56
CA TRP A 73 11.32 -28.28 -18.00
C TRP A 73 12.43 -28.87 -18.88
N THR A 74 12.15 -30.00 -19.52
CA THR A 74 13.08 -30.68 -20.43
C THR A 74 13.23 -29.90 -21.74
N ASP A 75 12.13 -29.37 -22.28
CA ASP A 75 12.11 -28.55 -23.50
C ASP A 75 12.91 -27.26 -23.28
N ILE A 76 12.72 -26.56 -22.15
CA ILE A 76 13.48 -25.36 -21.81
C ILE A 76 14.98 -25.65 -21.72
N LEU A 77 15.36 -26.80 -21.16
CA LEU A 77 16.75 -27.20 -21.05
C LEU A 77 17.36 -27.51 -22.43
N SER A 78 16.56 -28.07 -23.34
CA SER A 78 16.97 -28.44 -24.70
C SER A 78 17.09 -27.21 -25.59
N ASP A 79 16.12 -26.28 -25.50
CA ASP A 79 16.09 -25.00 -26.21
C ASP A 79 16.97 -23.92 -25.56
N TRP A 80 17.85 -24.32 -24.63
CA TRP A 80 18.66 -23.37 -23.89
C TRP A 80 19.74 -22.78 -24.81
N PRO A 81 19.72 -21.47 -25.07
CA PRO A 81 20.65 -20.85 -26.00
C PRO A 81 22.09 -20.96 -25.47
N SER A 82 23.00 -21.38 -26.32
CA SER A 82 24.44 -21.37 -26.07
C SER A 82 24.99 -19.95 -26.24
N THR A 83 24.52 -19.00 -25.45
CA THR A 83 24.98 -17.61 -25.50
C THR A 83 25.94 -17.31 -24.35
N LYS A 84 27.08 -16.71 -24.70
CA LYS A 84 27.95 -15.98 -23.77
C LYS A 84 27.45 -14.53 -23.74
N ASP A 85 27.34 -13.98 -22.54
CA ASP A 85 26.99 -12.58 -22.23
C ASP A 85 25.52 -12.18 -22.41
N GLY A 86 24.96 -11.49 -21.39
CA GLY A 86 23.72 -10.66 -21.35
C GLY A 86 22.40 -11.23 -21.89
N GLN A 87 22.41 -11.80 -23.09
CA GLN A 87 21.29 -12.37 -23.84
C GLN A 87 20.59 -13.50 -23.09
N MET A 88 21.31 -14.24 -22.24
CA MET A 88 20.71 -15.25 -21.39
C MET A 88 19.62 -14.66 -20.50
N MET A 89 19.90 -13.53 -19.84
CA MET A 89 18.93 -12.87 -18.97
C MET A 89 17.73 -12.38 -19.77
N ARG A 90 17.97 -11.72 -20.92
CA ARG A 90 16.91 -11.27 -21.85
C ARG A 90 15.99 -12.42 -22.26
N ASN A 91 16.54 -13.60 -22.54
CA ASN A 91 15.76 -14.78 -22.93
C ASN A 91 14.92 -15.34 -21.76
N ILE A 92 15.46 -15.35 -20.54
CA ILE A 92 14.68 -15.71 -19.34
C ILE A 92 13.51 -14.74 -19.16
N LEU A 93 13.79 -13.43 -19.24
CA LEU A 93 12.76 -12.38 -19.09
C LEU A 93 11.66 -12.52 -20.13
N ALA A 94 12.04 -12.67 -21.41
CA ALA A 94 11.10 -12.86 -22.50
C ALA A 94 10.24 -14.12 -22.32
N ARG A 95 10.81 -15.23 -21.85
CA ARG A 95 10.04 -16.46 -21.54
C ARG A 95 9.06 -16.21 -20.39
N SER A 96 9.51 -15.60 -19.30
CA SER A 96 8.66 -15.32 -18.14
C SER A 96 7.53 -14.34 -18.46
N TYR A 97 7.78 -13.36 -19.34
CA TYR A 97 6.79 -12.40 -19.80
C TYR A 97 5.74 -13.02 -20.72
N LYS A 98 6.18 -13.79 -21.73
CA LYS A 98 5.27 -14.46 -22.67
C LYS A 98 4.35 -15.49 -22.01
N ASP A 99 4.77 -16.04 -20.87
CA ASP A 99 3.98 -16.99 -20.08
C ASP A 99 3.03 -16.32 -19.07
N LEU A 100 2.99 -14.98 -18.99
CA LEU A 100 2.02 -14.33 -18.12
C LEU A 100 0.59 -14.71 -18.56
N PRO A 101 -0.34 -14.94 -17.61
CA PRO A 101 -1.60 -15.61 -17.93
C PRO A 101 -2.53 -14.85 -18.87
N ASN A 102 -2.36 -13.53 -18.98
CA ASN A 102 -3.15 -12.69 -19.87
C ASN A 102 -2.43 -11.37 -20.21
N HIS A 103 -2.87 -10.73 -21.29
CA HIS A 103 -2.29 -9.48 -21.79
C HIS A 103 -2.47 -8.28 -20.85
N TYR A 104 -3.48 -8.29 -19.97
CA TYR A 104 -3.68 -7.26 -18.96
C TYR A 104 -2.54 -7.28 -17.93
N LEU A 105 -2.15 -8.46 -17.46
CA LEU A 105 -1.02 -8.62 -16.54
C LEU A 105 0.31 -8.24 -17.23
N CYS A 106 0.46 -8.58 -18.52
CA CYS A 106 1.61 -8.11 -19.31
C CYS A 106 1.69 -6.59 -19.29
N SER A 107 0.58 -5.91 -19.57
CA SER A 107 0.50 -4.44 -19.55
C SER A 107 0.78 -3.86 -18.17
N CYS A 108 0.28 -4.50 -17.11
CA CYS A 108 0.54 -4.13 -15.72
C CYS A 108 2.02 -4.20 -15.37
N LEU A 109 2.74 -5.25 -15.81
CA LEU A 109 4.18 -5.34 -15.62
C LEU A 109 4.93 -4.25 -16.38
N LEU A 110 4.59 -4.02 -17.65
CA LEU A 110 5.22 -2.95 -18.44
C LEU A 110 5.01 -1.58 -17.79
N TYR A 111 3.82 -1.35 -17.21
CA TYR A 111 3.51 -0.11 -16.50
C TYR A 111 4.38 0.12 -15.27
N VAL A 112 4.76 -0.94 -14.54
CA VAL A 112 5.67 -0.84 -13.37
C VAL A 112 7.03 -0.29 -13.77
N ALA A 113 7.48 -0.51 -15.01
CA ALA A 113 8.76 -0.01 -15.48
C ALA A 113 8.81 1.52 -15.65
N ALA A 114 7.65 2.20 -15.58
CA ALA A 114 7.57 3.66 -15.60
C ALA A 114 8.07 4.32 -14.31
N PHE A 115 8.20 3.56 -13.21
CA PHE A 115 8.76 4.07 -11.97
C PHE A 115 10.30 4.10 -12.05
N PRO A 116 10.98 5.03 -11.35
CA PRO A 116 12.44 5.09 -11.33
C PRO A 116 13.10 3.82 -10.78
N GLU A 117 14.40 3.68 -11.05
CA GLU A 117 15.22 2.64 -10.43
C GLU A 117 15.17 2.74 -8.89
N ASP A 118 15.15 1.58 -8.23
CA ASP A 118 15.05 1.42 -6.77
C ASP A 118 13.83 2.03 -6.07
N TYR A 119 12.92 2.63 -6.84
CA TYR A 119 11.73 3.27 -6.32
C TYR A 119 10.84 2.27 -5.59
N LYS A 120 10.44 2.61 -4.36
CA LYS A 120 9.54 1.79 -3.54
C LYS A 120 8.10 2.14 -3.90
N ILE A 121 7.45 1.25 -4.64
CA ILE A 121 6.09 1.46 -5.14
C ILE A 121 5.10 0.93 -4.11
N ALA A 122 4.26 1.81 -3.57
CA ALA A 122 3.14 1.41 -2.73
C ALA A 122 2.08 0.70 -3.60
N VAL A 123 1.73 -0.53 -3.23
CA VAL A 123 0.78 -1.36 -3.97
C VAL A 123 -0.62 -0.76 -4.06
N PRO A 124 -1.20 -0.15 -2.99
CA PRO A 124 -2.49 0.53 -3.11
C PRO A 124 -2.50 1.60 -4.21
N ASP A 125 -1.45 2.43 -4.25
CA ASP A 125 -1.29 3.50 -5.23
C ASP A 125 -1.15 2.93 -6.66
N LEU A 126 -0.39 1.84 -6.83
CA LEU A 126 -0.22 1.15 -8.11
C LEU A 126 -1.53 0.54 -8.63
N ILE A 127 -2.35 -0.01 -7.74
CA ILE A 127 -3.66 -0.57 -8.09
C ILE A 127 -4.59 0.54 -8.62
N GLU A 128 -4.64 1.69 -7.95
CA GLU A 128 -5.44 2.83 -8.39
C GLU A 128 -4.99 3.35 -9.77
N LEU A 129 -3.68 3.35 -10.04
CA LEU A 129 -3.12 3.67 -11.36
C LEU A 129 -3.57 2.65 -12.42
N TRP A 130 -3.39 1.35 -12.18
CA TRP A 130 -3.81 0.31 -13.12
C TRP A 130 -5.32 0.35 -13.42
N ILE A 131 -6.15 0.63 -12.41
CA ILE A 131 -7.60 0.79 -12.59
C ILE A 131 -7.92 2.03 -13.43
N SER A 132 -7.27 3.17 -13.14
CA SER A 132 -7.48 4.43 -13.87
C SER A 132 -7.11 4.31 -15.35
N GLU A 133 -6.05 3.56 -15.63
CA GLU A 133 -5.60 3.19 -16.98
C GLU A 133 -6.50 2.17 -17.69
N SER A 134 -7.42 1.53 -16.96
CA SER A 134 -8.22 0.39 -17.43
C SER A 134 -7.38 -0.83 -17.82
N LEU A 135 -6.27 -1.06 -17.11
CA LEU A 135 -5.45 -2.27 -17.24
C LEU A 135 -6.02 -3.46 -16.45
N ILE A 136 -7.06 -3.23 -15.64
CA ILE A 136 -7.75 -4.29 -14.90
C ILE A 136 -9.10 -4.55 -15.58
N PRO A 137 -9.36 -5.77 -16.06
CA PRO A 137 -10.64 -6.08 -16.71
C PRO A 137 -11.78 -6.12 -15.69
N HIS A 138 -12.94 -5.65 -16.11
CA HIS A 138 -14.16 -5.80 -15.32
C HIS A 138 -14.68 -7.24 -15.45
N ILE A 139 -14.60 -8.01 -14.37
CA ILE A 139 -15.13 -9.38 -14.29
C ILE A 139 -16.37 -9.34 -13.38
N PRO A 140 -17.53 -9.85 -13.81
CA PRO A 140 -18.72 -9.90 -12.97
C PRO A 140 -18.44 -10.52 -11.59
N ASN A 141 -19.01 -9.95 -10.54
CA ASN A 141 -18.88 -10.37 -9.14
C ASN A 141 -17.48 -10.24 -8.51
N HIS A 142 -16.50 -9.65 -9.20
CA HIS A 142 -15.15 -9.44 -8.67
C HIS A 142 -14.82 -7.95 -8.55
N LYS A 143 -14.20 -7.57 -7.42
CA LYS A 143 -13.72 -6.20 -7.24
C LYS A 143 -12.42 -5.99 -8.02
N LEU A 144 -12.29 -4.84 -8.67
CA LEU A 144 -11.10 -4.49 -9.46
C LEU A 144 -9.82 -4.52 -8.60
N GLU A 145 -9.92 -4.05 -7.35
CA GLU A 145 -8.79 -4.01 -6.43
C GLU A 145 -8.34 -5.42 -6.01
N GLU A 146 -9.24 -6.40 -6.01
CA GLU A 146 -8.90 -7.79 -5.72
C GLU A 146 -8.16 -8.43 -6.89
N ILE A 147 -8.65 -8.23 -8.12
CA ILE A 147 -7.98 -8.69 -9.35
C ILE A 147 -6.57 -8.07 -9.43
N ALA A 148 -6.45 -6.78 -9.17
CA ALA A 148 -5.18 -6.07 -9.20
C ALA A 148 -4.20 -6.55 -8.11
N ARG A 149 -4.67 -6.85 -6.88
CA ARG A 149 -3.84 -7.48 -5.84
C ARG A 149 -3.35 -8.88 -6.25
N ASN A 150 -4.20 -9.65 -6.92
CA ASN A 150 -3.82 -10.96 -7.44
C ASN A 150 -2.74 -10.83 -8.53
N TYR A 151 -2.83 -9.81 -9.38
CA TYR A 151 -1.79 -9.48 -10.37
C TYR A 151 -0.45 -9.15 -9.71
N VAL A 152 -0.42 -8.29 -8.69
CA VAL A 152 0.82 -8.02 -7.93
C VAL A 152 1.38 -9.30 -7.30
N THR A 153 0.51 -10.14 -6.74
CA THR A 153 0.91 -11.42 -6.15
C THR A 153 1.50 -12.37 -7.20
N GLU A 154 0.93 -12.43 -8.39
CA GLU A 154 1.42 -13.22 -9.52
C GLU A 154 2.81 -12.75 -9.97
N LEU A 155 3.01 -11.44 -10.15
CA LEU A 155 4.32 -10.86 -10.51
C LEU A 155 5.38 -11.15 -9.44
N ALA A 156 5.02 -11.02 -8.16
CA ALA A 156 5.91 -11.31 -7.04
C ALA A 156 6.29 -12.80 -6.97
N GLN A 157 5.33 -13.71 -7.19
CA GLN A 157 5.59 -15.16 -7.22
C GLN A 157 6.49 -15.56 -8.39
N ARG A 158 6.38 -14.89 -9.53
CA ARG A 158 7.27 -15.05 -10.69
C ARG A 158 8.63 -14.34 -10.52
N SER A 159 8.84 -13.66 -9.40
CA SER A 159 10.03 -12.83 -9.13
C SER A 159 10.29 -11.75 -10.19
N LEU A 160 9.24 -11.25 -10.84
CA LEU A 160 9.29 -10.12 -11.78
C LEU A 160 9.23 -8.77 -11.05
N VAL A 161 8.84 -8.79 -9.78
CA VAL A 161 8.96 -7.67 -8.83
C VAL A 161 9.45 -8.20 -7.49
N GLU A 162 10.20 -7.38 -6.77
CA GLU A 162 10.65 -7.62 -5.40
C GLU A 162 9.56 -7.20 -4.42
N VAL A 163 9.29 -8.02 -3.40
CA VAL A 163 8.42 -7.66 -2.27
C VAL A 163 9.28 -7.01 -1.19
N VAL A 164 9.08 -5.71 -0.97
CA VAL A 164 9.81 -4.93 0.05
C VAL A 164 9.13 -5.04 1.41
N GLU A 165 7.80 -4.94 1.43
CA GLU A 165 7.03 -4.95 2.67
C GLU A 165 5.67 -5.66 2.49
N ARG A 166 5.24 -6.36 3.55
CA ARG A 166 3.90 -6.94 3.69
C ARG A 166 3.20 -6.37 4.91
N SER A 167 1.91 -6.15 4.77
CA SER A 167 1.05 -5.74 5.86
C SER A 167 0.95 -6.87 6.88
N LYS A 168 1.18 -6.53 8.15
CA LYS A 168 0.91 -7.45 9.25
C LYS A 168 -0.60 -7.71 9.43
N LEU A 169 -1.44 -6.73 9.10
CA LEU A 169 -2.90 -6.77 9.26
C LEU A 169 -3.56 -7.82 8.36
N HIS A 170 -3.21 -7.81 7.08
CA HIS A 170 -3.90 -8.58 6.05
C HIS A 170 -2.98 -9.56 5.31
N GLY A 171 -1.66 -9.54 5.58
CA GLY A 171 -0.66 -10.35 4.86
C GLY A 171 -0.40 -9.90 3.42
N TRP A 172 -1.11 -8.86 2.96
CA TRP A 172 -1.00 -8.32 1.62
C TRP A 172 0.36 -7.65 1.39
N ILE A 173 0.82 -7.69 0.15
CA ILE A 173 2.00 -6.94 -0.27
C ILE A 173 1.66 -5.45 -0.21
N LEU A 174 2.41 -4.68 0.58
CA LEU A 174 2.23 -3.23 0.72
C LEU A 174 3.15 -2.45 -0.22
N THR A 175 4.36 -2.95 -0.41
CA THR A 175 5.38 -2.25 -1.19
C THR A 175 6.15 -3.24 -2.04
N ILE A 176 6.31 -2.89 -3.32
CA ILE A 176 7.14 -3.61 -4.27
C ILE A 176 8.22 -2.71 -4.86
N ARG A 177 9.18 -3.33 -5.52
CA ARG A 177 10.22 -2.67 -6.32
C ARG A 177 10.48 -3.49 -7.58
N ILE A 178 10.88 -2.85 -8.66
CA ILE A 178 11.37 -3.53 -9.87
C ILE A 178 12.90 -3.44 -9.92
N HIS A 179 13.54 -4.56 -10.28
CA HIS A 179 15.00 -4.63 -10.46
C HIS A 179 15.41 -3.88 -11.74
N ASP A 180 16.55 -3.20 -11.75
CA ASP A 180 17.09 -2.41 -12.90
C ASP A 180 17.06 -3.16 -14.24
N ILE A 181 17.63 -4.36 -14.33
CA ILE A 181 17.66 -5.19 -15.56
C ILE A 181 16.24 -5.58 -16.02
N LEU A 182 15.34 -5.86 -15.08
CA LEU A 182 13.93 -6.17 -15.39
C LEU A 182 13.21 -4.94 -15.94
N ARG A 183 13.46 -3.78 -15.31
CA ARG A 183 12.90 -2.49 -15.69
C ARG A 183 13.36 -2.09 -17.09
N ASP A 184 14.66 -2.15 -17.37
CA ASP A 184 15.22 -1.81 -18.68
C ASP A 184 14.66 -2.69 -19.79
N TRP A 185 14.57 -4.00 -19.52
CA TRP A 185 13.93 -4.93 -20.45
C TRP A 185 12.45 -4.59 -20.69
N CYS A 186 11.70 -4.25 -19.64
CA CYS A 186 10.29 -3.84 -19.77
C CYS A 186 10.14 -2.51 -20.54
N ILE A 187 11.06 -1.55 -20.37
CA ILE A 187 11.06 -0.30 -21.15
C ILE A 187 11.29 -0.60 -22.63
N GLU A 188 12.28 -1.43 -22.94
CA GLU A 188 12.54 -1.86 -24.32
C GLU A 188 11.31 -2.57 -24.93
N GLU A 189 10.66 -3.46 -24.17
CA GLU A 189 9.47 -4.17 -24.64
C GLU A 189 8.28 -3.23 -24.83
N ALA A 190 8.05 -2.30 -23.89
CA ALA A 190 6.97 -1.33 -23.98
C ALA A 190 7.11 -0.35 -25.14
N ARG A 191 8.34 -0.01 -25.52
CA ARG A 191 8.62 0.87 -26.67
C ARG A 191 8.24 0.24 -28.00
N LYS A 192 8.30 -1.09 -28.15
CA LYS A 192 8.00 -1.77 -29.43
C LYS A 192 6.58 -1.54 -29.93
N ASP A 193 5.64 -1.38 -29.00
CA ASP A 193 4.21 -1.19 -29.31
C ASP A 193 3.71 0.23 -28.97
N GLY A 194 4.61 1.18 -28.67
CA GLY A 194 4.24 2.54 -28.24
C GLY A 194 3.46 2.58 -26.92
N PHE A 195 3.62 1.57 -26.06
CA PHE A 195 2.87 1.45 -24.81
C PHE A 195 3.31 2.47 -23.76
N LEU A 196 4.61 2.69 -23.65
CA LEU A 196 5.28 3.59 -22.71
C LEU A 196 6.61 4.06 -23.32
N ASP A 197 6.92 5.33 -23.14
CA ASP A 197 8.24 5.87 -23.46
C ASP A 197 8.88 6.59 -22.28
N ALA A 198 10.20 6.54 -22.24
CA ALA A 198 11.05 7.12 -21.20
C ALA A 198 11.76 8.36 -21.73
N ILE A 199 11.60 9.50 -21.04
CA ILE A 199 12.33 10.74 -21.33
C ILE A 199 13.34 10.95 -20.19
N SER A 200 14.64 10.81 -20.47
CA SER A 200 15.71 11.03 -19.47
C SER A 200 16.94 11.67 -20.09
N ASN A 201 17.50 12.70 -19.43
CA ASN A 201 18.69 13.41 -19.89
C ASN A 201 20.02 12.71 -19.54
N THR A 202 19.99 11.68 -18.68
CA THR A 202 21.18 11.05 -18.09
C THR A 202 21.92 10.07 -19.00
N THR A 203 21.36 9.70 -20.15
CA THR A 203 22.08 8.98 -21.18
C THR A 203 22.42 9.95 -22.29
N GLY A 204 23.70 10.20 -22.53
CA GLY A 204 24.23 10.87 -23.75
C GLY A 204 23.87 10.16 -25.07
N HIS A 205 22.95 9.20 -25.02
CA HIS A 205 22.09 8.79 -26.10
C HIS A 205 20.72 9.48 -25.94
N CYS A 206 20.62 10.72 -26.39
CA CYS A 206 19.51 11.04 -27.27
C CYS A 206 19.71 10.15 -28.50
N SER A 207 19.29 8.88 -28.43
CA SER A 207 18.97 8.19 -29.66
C SER A 207 17.79 8.97 -30.22
N PRO A 208 17.95 9.67 -31.36
CA PRO A 208 16.79 10.14 -32.08
C PRO A 208 15.91 8.90 -32.30
N SER A 209 14.61 9.07 -32.07
CA SER A 209 13.55 8.23 -32.62
C SER A 209 14.07 7.29 -33.71
N SER A 210 14.32 6.02 -33.40
CA SER A 210 14.31 4.98 -34.42
C SER A 210 12.84 4.69 -34.75
N SER A 211 12.19 5.70 -35.34
CA SER A 211 10.91 5.79 -36.04
C SER A 211 10.18 7.07 -35.63
N ASP A 212 10.30 8.11 -36.45
CA ASP A 212 9.53 9.38 -36.43
C ASP A 212 8.00 9.20 -36.62
N ASN A 213 7.44 8.02 -36.36
CA ASN A 213 6.03 7.71 -36.61
C ASN A 213 5.30 6.98 -35.48
N MET A 214 5.95 6.59 -34.37
CA MET A 214 5.27 5.89 -33.28
C MET A 214 4.92 6.83 -32.13
N VAL A 215 3.66 7.25 -32.07
CA VAL A 215 3.13 8.10 -31.00
C VAL A 215 2.90 7.24 -29.75
N SER A 216 3.76 7.37 -28.76
CA SER A 216 3.53 6.77 -27.44
C SER A 216 2.37 7.47 -26.73
N TYR A 217 1.53 6.71 -26.03
CA TYR A 217 0.39 7.26 -25.28
C TYR A 217 0.71 7.54 -23.81
N ARG A 218 1.82 7.00 -23.31
CA ARG A 218 2.27 7.14 -21.91
C ARG A 218 3.72 7.57 -21.88
N TYR A 219 3.99 8.57 -21.04
CA TYR A 219 5.33 9.09 -20.85
C TYR A 219 5.66 9.05 -19.38
N TYR A 220 6.89 8.66 -19.08
CA TYR A 220 7.49 8.96 -17.79
C TYR A 220 8.80 9.70 -17.98
N PHE A 221 9.18 10.51 -16.99
CA PHE A 221 10.45 11.19 -17.01
C PHE A 221 11.12 11.19 -15.62
N GLN A 222 12.44 11.35 -15.64
CA GLN A 222 13.29 11.42 -14.47
C GLN A 222 14.35 12.50 -14.69
N SER A 223 14.26 13.61 -13.95
CA SER A 223 15.15 14.79 -14.05
C SER A 223 15.23 15.43 -15.45
N LEU A 224 14.45 16.49 -15.66
CA LEU A 224 14.51 17.32 -16.87
C LEU A 224 15.16 18.67 -16.51
N SER A 225 16.25 19.00 -17.19
CA SER A 225 16.93 20.30 -17.05
C SER A 225 16.35 21.41 -17.93
N GLU A 226 15.49 21.09 -18.91
CA GLU A 226 14.89 22.05 -19.85
C GLU A 226 13.47 21.62 -20.26
N GLU A 227 12.64 22.59 -20.70
CA GLU A 227 11.26 22.45 -21.16
C GLU A 227 11.11 21.50 -22.36
N ILE A 228 11.03 20.20 -22.11
CA ILE A 228 10.64 19.22 -23.14
C ILE A 228 9.30 18.64 -22.77
N LEU A 229 8.23 19.22 -23.33
CA LEU A 229 6.97 18.50 -23.48
C LEU A 229 6.98 17.71 -24.78
N PRO A 230 6.44 16.49 -24.78
CA PRO A 230 5.97 15.88 -26.01
C PRO A 230 5.02 16.88 -26.69
N ALA A 231 5.30 17.29 -27.92
CA ALA A 231 4.43 18.15 -28.73
C ALA A 231 3.07 17.48 -29.08
N THR A 232 2.70 16.39 -28.39
CA THR A 232 1.61 15.51 -28.74
C THR A 232 0.40 15.79 -27.86
N ARG A 233 -0.71 16.24 -28.46
CA ARG A 233 -1.98 16.47 -27.74
C ARG A 233 -2.56 15.18 -27.14
N ASN A 234 -2.13 14.01 -27.62
CA ASN A 234 -2.75 12.71 -27.37
C ASN A 234 -2.18 11.93 -26.17
N VAL A 235 -1.35 12.56 -25.34
CA VAL A 235 -0.82 11.93 -24.11
C VAL A 235 -1.98 11.54 -23.19
N ARG A 236 -2.02 10.28 -22.76
CA ARG A 236 -3.00 9.74 -21.80
C ARG A 236 -2.44 9.63 -20.39
N THR A 237 -1.13 9.46 -20.27
CA THR A 237 -0.48 9.21 -18.99
C THR A 237 0.80 9.99 -18.93
N PHE A 238 0.96 10.72 -17.83
CA PHE A 238 2.12 11.54 -17.57
C PHE A 238 2.60 11.31 -16.14
N LEU A 239 3.75 10.63 -16.01
CA LEU A 239 4.37 10.28 -14.73
C LEU A 239 5.71 11.01 -14.59
N GLY A 240 5.85 11.83 -13.55
CA GLY A 240 7.02 12.68 -13.34
C GLY A 240 7.66 12.47 -11.99
N PHE A 241 8.98 12.32 -11.98
CA PHE A 241 9.75 12.13 -10.76
C PHE A 241 10.98 13.04 -10.74
N ARG A 242 11.08 13.88 -9.69
CA ARG A 242 12.21 14.76 -9.35
C ARG A 242 12.50 15.94 -10.29
N ASP A 243 12.58 17.12 -9.67
CA ASP A 243 13.26 18.36 -10.07
C ASP A 243 13.07 18.76 -11.54
N SER A 244 11.84 18.66 -12.04
CA SER A 244 11.44 19.21 -13.34
C SER A 244 10.49 20.40 -13.17
N SER A 245 10.64 21.42 -14.01
CA SER A 245 9.50 22.27 -14.37
C SER A 245 8.73 21.60 -15.50
N VAL A 246 7.41 21.45 -15.33
CA VAL A 246 6.53 20.90 -16.36
C VAL A 246 5.39 21.87 -16.61
N SER A 247 5.26 22.34 -17.85
CA SER A 247 4.04 22.99 -18.33
C SER A 247 3.01 21.94 -18.73
N LEU A 248 1.80 21.98 -18.19
CA LEU A 248 0.72 21.06 -18.61
C LEU A 248 -0.07 21.57 -19.83
N SER A 249 0.38 22.67 -20.43
CA SER A 249 -0.32 23.30 -21.54
C SER A 249 -0.48 22.32 -22.72
N LYS A 250 -1.72 22.14 -23.20
CA LYS A 250 -2.14 21.30 -24.35
C LYS A 250 -2.41 19.80 -24.09
N LEU A 251 -2.34 19.30 -22.85
CA LEU A 251 -2.59 17.87 -22.52
C LEU A 251 -4.09 17.53 -22.29
N THR A 252 -4.95 17.74 -23.29
CA THR A 252 -6.41 17.61 -23.12
C THR A 252 -6.94 16.17 -23.01
N PHE A 253 -6.18 15.18 -23.45
CA PHE A 253 -6.58 13.75 -23.43
C PHE A 253 -6.04 12.97 -22.23
N LEU A 254 -5.50 13.68 -21.24
CA LEU A 254 -4.87 13.09 -20.07
C LEU A 254 -5.90 12.32 -19.22
N ARG A 255 -5.54 11.10 -18.85
CA ARG A 255 -6.27 10.22 -17.93
C ARG A 255 -5.54 10.08 -16.60
N VAL A 256 -4.22 10.08 -16.61
CA VAL A 256 -3.39 9.92 -15.42
C VAL A 256 -2.33 11.00 -15.40
N LEU A 257 -2.33 11.80 -14.34
CA LEU A 257 -1.28 12.72 -13.97
C LEU A 257 -0.72 12.31 -12.61
N HIS A 258 0.56 11.94 -12.57
CA HIS A 258 1.28 11.66 -11.33
C HIS A 258 2.59 12.41 -11.36
N ILE A 259 2.76 13.36 -10.45
CA ILE A 259 3.97 14.17 -10.34
C ILE A 259 4.47 14.08 -8.90
N GLU A 260 5.77 13.81 -8.73
CA GLU A 260 6.45 13.86 -7.44
C GLU A 260 7.69 14.76 -7.48
N ASP A 261 7.89 15.54 -6.41
CA ASP A 261 9.07 16.38 -6.21
C ASP A 261 9.30 17.34 -7.40
N SER A 262 8.28 18.12 -7.80
CA SER A 262 8.37 18.99 -9.00
C SER A 262 7.48 20.23 -8.89
N ILE A 263 7.78 21.22 -9.72
CA ILE A 263 7.00 22.46 -9.85
C ILE A 263 6.15 22.36 -11.12
N LEU A 264 4.85 22.65 -10.99
CA LEU A 264 3.92 22.64 -12.11
C LEU A 264 3.50 24.06 -12.47
N GLU A 265 3.99 24.52 -13.62
CA GLU A 265 3.58 25.80 -14.20
C GLU A 265 2.21 25.64 -14.88
N ASP A 266 1.38 26.69 -14.81
CA ASP A 266 0.03 26.71 -15.39
C ASP A 266 -0.91 25.57 -14.92
N PHE A 267 -0.61 24.92 -13.79
CA PHE A 267 -1.39 23.77 -13.31
C PHE A 267 -2.89 24.08 -13.23
N SER A 268 -3.25 25.19 -12.58
CA SER A 268 -4.64 25.56 -12.33
C SER A 268 -5.41 25.81 -13.63
N SER A 269 -4.78 26.45 -14.62
CA SER A 269 -5.42 26.75 -15.92
C SER A 269 -5.52 25.51 -16.81
N ALA A 270 -4.55 24.58 -16.73
CA ALA A 270 -4.52 23.39 -17.57
C ALA A 270 -5.40 22.23 -17.04
N ILE A 271 -5.37 21.96 -15.74
CA ILE A 271 -6.01 20.76 -15.17
C ILE A 271 -7.53 20.78 -15.31
N GLY A 272 -8.13 21.97 -15.28
CA GLY A 272 -9.58 22.16 -15.45
C GLY A 272 -10.11 21.75 -16.82
N GLU A 273 -9.25 21.68 -17.84
CA GLU A 273 -9.59 21.30 -19.22
C GLU A 273 -9.36 19.80 -19.50
N CYS A 274 -8.74 19.08 -18.58
CA CYS A 274 -8.42 17.65 -18.71
C CYS A 274 -9.64 16.76 -18.42
N ILE A 275 -10.74 16.93 -19.17
CA ILE A 275 -12.04 16.28 -18.86
C ILE A 275 -12.00 14.74 -18.83
N HIS A 276 -10.97 14.12 -19.40
CA HIS A 276 -10.77 12.67 -19.39
C HIS A 276 -9.98 12.15 -18.18
N LEU A 277 -9.55 13.04 -17.28
CA LEU A 277 -8.72 12.71 -16.13
C LEU A 277 -9.45 11.76 -15.19
N ARG A 278 -8.74 10.73 -14.75
CA ARG A 278 -9.18 9.66 -13.84
C ARG A 278 -8.32 9.59 -12.60
N TYR A 279 -7.05 9.95 -12.71
CA TYR A 279 -6.09 9.92 -11.61
C TYR A 279 -5.30 11.22 -11.59
N LEU A 280 -5.36 11.93 -10.47
CA LEU A 280 -4.53 13.09 -10.18
C LEU A 280 -3.74 12.83 -8.91
N ARG A 281 -2.42 12.81 -9.02
CA ARG A 281 -1.54 12.71 -7.87
C ARG A 281 -0.42 13.71 -7.94
N LEU A 282 -0.35 14.53 -6.91
CA LEU A 282 0.74 15.45 -6.66
C LEU A 282 1.31 15.10 -5.29
N ARG A 283 2.62 14.86 -5.23
CA ARG A 283 3.33 14.66 -3.96
C ARG A 283 4.56 15.53 -3.91
N ARG A 284 4.77 16.22 -2.80
CA ARG A 284 5.93 17.11 -2.61
C ARG A 284 6.00 18.17 -3.73
N CYS A 285 4.82 18.64 -4.14
CA CYS A 285 4.67 19.79 -5.04
C CYS A 285 4.31 21.02 -4.20
N GLY A 286 4.94 22.17 -4.47
CA GLY A 286 4.70 23.42 -3.73
C GLY A 286 3.74 24.37 -4.45
N HIS A 287 3.02 25.20 -3.70
CA HIS A 287 2.21 26.33 -4.20
C HIS A 287 1.18 25.97 -5.27
N MET A 288 0.42 24.89 -5.03
CA MET A 288 -0.57 24.40 -5.97
C MET A 288 -1.96 25.02 -5.71
N MET A 289 -2.67 25.36 -6.79
CA MET A 289 -4.06 25.83 -6.74
C MET A 289 -4.98 24.96 -7.59
N LEU A 290 -5.92 24.26 -6.95
CA LEU A 290 -6.97 23.54 -7.67
C LEU A 290 -7.97 24.54 -8.29
N PRO A 291 -8.31 24.42 -9.58
CA PRO A 291 -9.26 25.33 -10.21
C PRO A 291 -10.68 25.08 -9.72
N SER A 292 -11.49 26.14 -9.70
CA SER A 292 -12.92 26.04 -9.36
C SER A 292 -13.70 25.10 -10.30
N SER A 293 -13.18 24.88 -11.52
CA SER A 293 -13.71 23.96 -12.53
C SER A 293 -13.41 22.48 -12.26
N ILE A 294 -12.70 22.11 -11.19
CA ILE A 294 -12.34 20.70 -10.89
C ILE A 294 -13.55 19.76 -10.87
N GLY A 295 -14.74 20.24 -10.45
CA GLY A 295 -15.98 19.46 -10.48
C GLY A 295 -16.46 19.05 -11.88
N LYS A 296 -15.90 19.62 -12.95
CA LYS A 296 -16.17 19.20 -14.34
C LYS A 296 -15.44 17.91 -14.73
N LEU A 297 -14.48 17.44 -13.92
CA LEU A 297 -13.72 16.23 -14.19
C LEU A 297 -14.55 14.98 -13.80
N LEU A 298 -15.61 14.72 -14.55
CA LEU A 298 -16.64 13.71 -14.21
C LEU A 298 -16.12 12.27 -14.18
N TYR A 299 -14.92 12.01 -14.71
CA TYR A 299 -14.27 10.70 -14.69
C TYR A 299 -13.18 10.56 -13.62
N LEU A 300 -12.92 11.60 -12.81
CA LEU A 300 -11.88 11.58 -11.79
C LEU A 300 -12.22 10.58 -10.68
N GLN A 301 -11.38 9.56 -10.53
CA GLN A 301 -11.53 8.47 -9.56
C GLN A 301 -10.63 8.68 -8.33
N THR A 302 -9.40 9.14 -8.55
CA THR A 302 -8.44 9.39 -7.48
C THR A 302 -7.93 10.82 -7.52
N ILE A 303 -7.90 11.45 -6.35
CA ILE A 303 -7.12 12.66 -6.09
C ILE A 303 -6.23 12.43 -4.86
N ASP A 304 -4.91 12.52 -5.05
CA ASP A 304 -3.91 12.39 -3.99
C ASP A 304 -3.04 13.64 -3.96
N LEU A 305 -3.21 14.44 -2.92
CA LEU A 305 -2.49 15.70 -2.67
C LEU A 305 -1.75 15.62 -1.32
N ARG A 306 -1.32 14.42 -0.91
CA ARG A 306 -0.47 14.27 0.28
C ARG A 306 0.89 14.91 0.06
N ASP A 307 1.45 15.45 1.13
CA ASP A 307 2.75 16.11 1.14
C ASP A 307 2.82 17.27 0.12
N THR A 308 1.70 17.95 -0.17
CA THR A 308 1.58 18.99 -1.21
C THR A 308 1.00 20.27 -0.61
N GLU A 309 1.70 21.39 -0.81
CA GLU A 309 1.26 22.69 -0.29
C GLU A 309 0.21 23.31 -1.24
N LEU A 310 -0.98 23.56 -0.69
CA LEU A 310 -2.08 24.22 -1.41
C LEU A 310 -2.22 25.68 -0.97
N ASP A 311 -2.17 26.61 -1.93
CA ASP A 311 -2.33 28.04 -1.66
C ASP A 311 -3.80 28.40 -1.35
N SER A 312 -4.75 27.61 -1.85
CA SER A 312 -6.19 27.83 -1.68
C SER A 312 -6.93 26.63 -1.07
N ALA A 313 -8.13 26.89 -0.56
CA ALA A 313 -9.08 25.85 -0.18
C ALA A 313 -9.36 24.88 -1.33
N VAL A 314 -9.55 23.59 -1.02
CA VAL A 314 -10.05 22.61 -2.00
C VAL A 314 -11.45 23.04 -2.45
N PRO A 315 -11.70 23.21 -3.76
CA PRO A 315 -13.00 23.65 -4.26
C PRO A 315 -14.12 22.68 -3.89
N LYS A 316 -15.26 23.21 -3.43
CA LYS A 316 -16.44 22.41 -3.05
C LYS A 316 -16.99 21.57 -4.21
N SER A 317 -16.77 22.02 -5.45
CA SER A 317 -17.16 21.30 -6.66
C SER A 317 -16.45 19.95 -6.83
N LEU A 318 -15.34 19.69 -6.13
CA LEU A 318 -14.68 18.37 -6.11
C LEU A 318 -15.65 17.26 -5.64
N TRP A 319 -16.52 17.57 -4.67
CA TRP A 319 -17.42 16.60 -4.07
C TRP A 319 -18.64 16.26 -4.94
N ASP A 320 -18.85 17.03 -6.02
CA ASP A 320 -19.91 16.80 -7.01
C ASP A 320 -19.49 15.76 -8.07
N ILE A 321 -18.24 15.30 -8.06
CA ILE A 321 -17.72 14.33 -9.03
C ILE A 321 -18.27 12.93 -8.72
N PRO A 322 -19.08 12.32 -9.61
CA PRO A 322 -19.79 11.08 -9.32
C PRO A 322 -18.90 9.83 -9.32
N THR A 323 -17.73 9.90 -9.95
CA THR A 323 -16.81 8.76 -10.10
C THR A 323 -15.70 8.75 -9.05
N LEU A 324 -15.70 9.70 -8.11
CA LEU A 324 -14.64 9.86 -7.12
C LEU A 324 -14.66 8.71 -6.09
N ARG A 325 -13.52 8.03 -5.94
CA ARG A 325 -13.35 6.81 -5.11
C ARG A 325 -12.30 6.96 -4.03
N HIS A 326 -11.21 7.66 -4.31
CA HIS A 326 -10.09 7.80 -3.40
C HIS A 326 -9.68 9.26 -3.29
N VAL A 327 -9.70 9.78 -2.07
CA VAL A 327 -9.36 11.16 -1.76
C VAL A 327 -8.32 11.16 -0.65
N TYR A 328 -7.14 11.69 -0.95
CA TYR A 328 -6.06 11.88 0.01
C TYR A 328 -5.68 13.35 0.05
N LEU A 329 -5.95 14.00 1.18
CA LEU A 329 -5.69 15.41 1.40
C LEU A 329 -4.77 15.58 2.60
N GLU A 330 -3.84 16.52 2.50
CA GLU A 330 -3.08 17.01 3.64
C GLU A 330 -3.87 18.12 4.33
N ASP A 331 -3.93 19.30 3.72
CA ASP A 331 -4.60 20.49 4.27
C ASP A 331 -5.76 20.99 3.42
N LYS A 332 -6.34 22.13 3.82
CA LYS A 332 -7.28 22.94 3.03
C LYS A 332 -8.60 22.23 2.64
N PHE A 333 -8.95 21.14 3.33
CA PHE A 333 -10.25 20.48 3.21
C PHE A 333 -11.39 21.47 3.47
N CYS A 334 -12.37 21.48 2.57
CA CYS A 334 -13.60 22.27 2.71
C CYS A 334 -14.81 21.39 2.43
N PRO A 335 -15.63 21.07 3.45
CA PRO A 335 -16.83 20.27 3.25
C PRO A 335 -17.88 21.05 2.42
N PRO A 336 -18.74 20.36 1.66
CA PRO A 336 -19.87 20.99 1.01
C PRO A 336 -20.89 21.51 2.06
N PRO A 337 -21.62 22.61 1.78
CA PRO A 337 -22.60 23.16 2.72
C PRO A 337 -23.75 22.19 3.00
N PRO A 338 -24.34 22.18 4.21
CA PRO A 338 -25.35 21.20 4.62
C PRO A 338 -26.72 21.22 3.89
N ALA A 339 -26.95 22.09 2.90
CA ALA A 339 -28.28 22.31 2.33
C ALA A 339 -28.35 22.13 0.80
N ARG A 340 -29.34 21.31 0.39
CA ARG A 340 -29.64 20.71 -0.95
C ARG A 340 -28.90 19.42 -1.31
N SER A 341 -28.58 18.59 -0.32
CA SER A 341 -28.13 17.20 -0.47
C SER A 341 -29.26 16.22 -0.88
N VAL A 342 -30.06 16.57 -1.90
CA VAL A 342 -31.02 15.62 -2.52
C VAL A 342 -30.40 14.90 -3.74
N ARG A 343 -29.14 15.19 -4.09
CA ARG A 343 -28.45 14.58 -5.24
C ARG A 343 -27.05 14.04 -5.01
N LEU A 344 -26.56 13.92 -3.76
CA LEU A 344 -25.42 13.03 -3.47
C LEU A 344 -25.93 11.58 -3.35
N GLN A 345 -26.72 11.13 -4.35
CA GLN A 345 -27.01 9.71 -4.52
C GLN A 345 -25.74 9.07 -5.08
N CYS A 346 -25.08 8.29 -4.22
CA CYS A 346 -24.02 7.36 -4.54
C CYS A 346 -22.66 7.97 -4.90
N ASN A 347 -22.00 8.64 -3.93
CA ASN A 347 -20.55 8.74 -4.00
C ASN A 347 -19.98 7.36 -3.71
N GLY A 348 -19.41 6.71 -4.73
CA GLY A 348 -18.65 5.46 -4.59
C GLY A 348 -17.31 5.65 -3.86
N LEU A 349 -17.24 6.62 -2.94
CA LEU A 349 -16.05 6.97 -2.19
C LEU A 349 -15.70 5.84 -1.22
N GLN A 350 -14.53 5.26 -1.41
CA GLN A 350 -14.04 4.09 -0.69
C GLN A 350 -12.90 4.44 0.27
N THR A 351 -12.13 5.48 -0.05
CA THR A 351 -11.00 5.91 0.77
C THR A 351 -11.04 7.42 0.97
N PHE A 352 -10.97 7.82 2.23
CA PHE A 352 -10.86 9.22 2.61
C PHE A 352 -9.74 9.37 3.65
N VAL A 353 -8.70 10.10 3.27
CA VAL A 353 -7.55 10.41 4.11
C VAL A 353 -7.42 11.92 4.24
N LEU A 354 -7.41 12.40 5.48
CA LEU A 354 -7.16 13.79 5.82
C LEU A 354 -6.06 13.85 6.88
N ASN A 355 -4.92 14.45 6.52
CA ASN A 355 -3.71 14.47 7.32
C ASN A 355 -3.07 15.88 7.37
N PRO A 356 -3.70 16.87 8.01
CA PRO A 356 -3.20 18.25 8.01
C PRO A 356 -1.79 18.38 8.58
N SER A 357 -0.94 19.14 7.88
CA SER A 357 0.42 19.47 8.34
C SER A 357 0.38 20.51 9.47
N THR A 358 -0.65 21.38 9.46
CA THR A 358 -0.85 22.44 10.46
C THR A 358 -1.96 22.08 11.43
N PHE A 359 -1.59 21.88 12.70
CA PHE A 359 -2.55 21.69 13.78
C PHE A 359 -3.33 22.99 14.05
N GLY A 360 -4.65 22.90 14.24
CA GLY A 360 -5.50 24.05 14.60
C GLY A 360 -6.20 24.76 13.44
N THR A 361 -6.16 24.21 12.23
CA THR A 361 -7.04 24.64 11.13
C THR A 361 -8.50 24.53 11.58
N LYS A 362 -9.22 25.67 11.60
CA LYS A 362 -10.64 25.71 11.98
C LYS A 362 -11.47 25.12 10.84
N TYR A 363 -11.79 23.83 10.93
CA TYR A 363 -12.78 23.21 10.07
C TYR A 363 -14.19 23.58 10.55
N CYS A 364 -15.15 23.64 9.62
CA CYS A 364 -16.55 23.58 10.01
C CYS A 364 -16.87 22.14 10.43
N TYR A 365 -16.62 21.83 11.71
CA TYR A 365 -16.75 20.48 12.24
C TYR A 365 -18.16 19.90 12.03
N HIS A 366 -19.18 20.74 12.14
CA HIS A 366 -20.56 20.35 11.87
C HIS A 366 -20.74 19.86 10.43
N ASP A 367 -20.29 20.65 9.44
CA ASP A 367 -20.39 20.29 8.03
C ASP A 367 -19.55 19.05 7.70
N MET A 368 -18.37 18.90 8.31
CA MET A 368 -17.52 17.73 8.15
C MET A 368 -18.20 16.45 8.65
N VAL A 369 -18.81 16.49 9.84
CA VAL A 369 -19.51 15.33 10.43
C VAL A 369 -20.70 14.93 9.56
N ILE A 370 -21.47 15.92 9.07
CA ILE A 370 -22.59 15.68 8.14
C ILE A 370 -22.08 15.04 6.85
N PHE A 371 -21.03 15.61 6.26
CA PHE A 371 -20.43 15.12 5.02
C PHE A 371 -19.93 13.68 5.17
N LEU A 372 -19.14 13.39 6.21
CA LEU A 372 -18.64 12.03 6.45
C LEU A 372 -19.79 11.07 6.74
N GLY A 373 -20.81 11.49 7.49
CA GLY A 373 -21.98 10.67 7.78
C GLY A 373 -22.79 10.22 6.56
N GLN A 374 -22.60 10.86 5.39
CA GLN A 374 -23.21 10.47 4.13
C GLN A 374 -22.40 9.41 3.35
N MET A 375 -21.15 9.13 3.74
CA MET A 375 -20.23 8.24 3.02
C MET A 375 -20.38 6.76 3.43
N ASN A 376 -21.47 6.12 2.99
CA ASN A 376 -21.78 4.75 3.39
C ASN A 376 -20.96 3.65 2.67
N GLN A 377 -20.27 3.98 1.57
CA GLN A 377 -19.40 3.05 0.81
C GLN A 377 -17.94 3.06 1.30
N LEU A 378 -17.64 3.86 2.31
CA LEU A 378 -16.27 4.05 2.78
C LEU A 378 -15.72 2.76 3.39
N THR A 379 -14.52 2.39 2.95
CA THR A 379 -13.78 1.20 3.44
C THR A 379 -12.57 1.59 4.28
N THR A 380 -11.98 2.76 4.03
CA THR A 380 -10.84 3.29 4.76
C THR A 380 -11.09 4.74 5.13
N LEU A 381 -11.01 5.04 6.42
CA LEU A 381 -11.07 6.39 6.97
C LEU A 381 -9.79 6.68 7.75
N TYR A 382 -9.07 7.73 7.36
CA TYR A 382 -7.90 8.21 8.08
C TYR A 382 -8.06 9.70 8.37
N LEU A 383 -8.12 10.07 9.65
CA LEU A 383 -8.23 11.45 10.12
C LEU A 383 -7.11 11.74 11.13
N ARG A 384 -6.09 12.51 10.72
CA ARG A 384 -5.03 12.98 11.61
C ARG A 384 -5.13 14.47 11.90
N MET A 385 -6.25 14.86 12.51
CA MET A 385 -6.48 16.23 13.00
C MET A 385 -6.57 16.28 14.52
N ARG A 386 -6.35 17.46 15.10
CA ARG A 386 -6.38 17.65 16.56
C ARG A 386 -7.10 18.95 16.96
N PRO A 387 -8.17 18.88 17.77
CA PRO A 387 -8.92 17.67 18.16
C PRO A 387 -9.87 17.20 17.03
N ILE A 388 -10.07 15.89 16.91
CA ILE A 388 -11.20 15.32 16.15
C ILE A 388 -12.49 15.60 16.95
N PRO A 389 -13.58 16.10 16.32
CA PRO A 389 -14.88 16.24 16.97
C PRO A 389 -15.39 14.89 17.45
N SER A 390 -15.85 14.81 18.69
CA SER A 390 -16.36 13.57 19.27
C SER A 390 -17.52 12.97 18.46
N GLU A 391 -18.30 13.80 17.79
CA GLU A 391 -19.45 13.44 16.97
C GLU A 391 -19.07 12.56 15.78
N VAL A 392 -17.82 12.64 15.29
CA VAL A 392 -17.31 11.77 14.21
C VAL A 392 -17.47 10.29 14.60
N ILE A 393 -17.33 9.93 15.88
CA ILE A 393 -17.43 8.53 16.27
C ILE A 393 -18.83 7.94 16.07
N ASN A 394 -19.86 8.79 16.14
CA ASN A 394 -21.26 8.36 16.08
C ASN A 394 -21.68 8.03 14.65
N ILE A 395 -20.96 8.52 13.64
CA ILE A 395 -21.30 8.24 12.23
C ILE A 395 -20.99 6.80 11.82
N PHE A 396 -20.14 6.09 12.57
CA PHE A 396 -19.72 4.74 12.24
C PHE A 396 -20.87 3.74 12.24
N ALA A 397 -21.96 4.01 12.96
CA ALA A 397 -23.18 3.20 12.87
C ALA A 397 -23.76 3.13 11.44
N ASN A 398 -23.49 4.15 10.60
CA ASN A 398 -23.99 4.24 9.23
C ASN A 398 -22.96 3.83 8.15
N MET A 399 -21.82 3.26 8.55
CA MET A 399 -20.71 2.92 7.64
C MET A 399 -20.44 1.40 7.61
N PRO A 400 -21.35 0.59 7.05
CA PRO A 400 -21.28 -0.88 7.16
C PRO A 400 -20.07 -1.51 6.45
N HIS A 401 -19.46 -0.79 5.50
CA HIS A 401 -18.34 -1.27 4.69
C HIS A 401 -16.97 -0.85 5.24
N LEU A 402 -16.92 -0.15 6.37
CA LEU A 402 -15.68 0.40 6.93
C LEU A 402 -14.80 -0.71 7.52
N VAL A 403 -13.60 -0.86 6.97
CA VAL A 403 -12.64 -1.92 7.33
C VAL A 403 -11.49 -1.35 8.17
N ASP A 404 -10.95 -0.22 7.75
CA ASP A 404 -9.76 0.39 8.35
C ASP A 404 -10.07 1.80 8.86
N ILE A 405 -9.89 2.01 10.16
CA ILE A 405 -10.18 3.26 10.85
C ILE A 405 -8.91 3.74 11.54
N TYR A 406 -8.43 4.92 11.15
CA TYR A 406 -7.30 5.59 11.75
C TYR A 406 -7.69 6.99 12.19
N LEU A 407 -7.87 7.18 13.49
CA LEU A 407 -8.24 8.45 14.10
C LEU A 407 -7.11 8.84 15.02
N SER A 408 -6.55 10.04 14.84
CA SER A 408 -5.53 10.56 15.76
C SER A 408 -6.17 11.00 17.08
N GLU A 409 -6.18 12.28 17.45
CA GLU A 409 -6.52 12.71 18.81
C GLU A 409 -7.93 13.30 18.90
N PHE A 410 -8.82 12.61 19.61
CA PHE A 410 -10.06 13.19 20.14
C PHE A 410 -9.75 14.05 21.39
N GLY A 411 -10.45 15.17 21.52
CA GLY A 411 -10.37 16.02 22.72
C GLY A 411 -10.88 15.28 23.97
N LEU A 412 -12.19 15.26 24.19
CA LEU A 412 -12.81 14.48 25.27
C LEU A 412 -13.75 13.44 24.67
N LEU A 413 -13.54 12.17 24.99
CA LEU A 413 -14.36 11.06 24.50
C LEU A 413 -14.91 10.27 25.69
N ASN A 414 -15.99 10.76 26.32
CA ASN A 414 -16.53 10.12 27.53
C ASN A 414 -16.82 8.62 27.36
N LYS A 415 -17.41 8.23 26.21
CA LYS A 415 -17.71 6.85 25.87
C LYS A 415 -17.62 6.61 24.36
N LEU A 416 -17.35 5.36 23.99
CA LEU A 416 -17.49 4.88 22.61
C LEU A 416 -18.98 4.66 22.26
N PRO A 417 -19.36 4.73 20.97
CA PRO A 417 -20.72 4.41 20.54
C PRO A 417 -20.99 2.92 20.76
N THR A 418 -22.25 2.57 20.99
CA THR A 418 -22.66 1.17 21.22
C THR A 418 -22.61 0.31 19.96
N GLN A 419 -22.55 0.94 18.78
CA GLN A 419 -22.53 0.28 17.49
C GLN A 419 -21.28 0.70 16.71
N PHE A 420 -20.52 -0.29 16.29
CA PHE A 420 -19.43 -0.17 15.33
C PHE A 420 -19.70 -1.08 14.11
N PRO A 421 -19.15 -0.75 12.94
CA PRO A 421 -19.22 -1.62 11.78
C PRO A 421 -18.57 -2.97 12.06
N GLN A 422 -19.29 -4.05 11.78
CA GLN A 422 -18.83 -5.42 12.05
C GLN A 422 -17.71 -5.89 11.09
N SER A 423 -17.46 -5.11 10.04
CA SER A 423 -16.42 -5.32 9.03
C SER A 423 -15.05 -4.77 9.44
N VAL A 424 -14.96 -4.00 10.54
CA VAL A 424 -13.71 -3.38 11.00
C VAL A 424 -12.66 -4.45 11.32
N ARG A 425 -11.49 -4.29 10.71
CA ARG A 425 -10.29 -5.13 10.90
C ARG A 425 -9.17 -4.37 11.60
N CYS A 426 -9.06 -3.08 11.37
CA CYS A 426 -8.07 -2.22 12.00
C CYS A 426 -8.76 -1.02 12.63
N LEU A 427 -8.60 -0.86 13.94
CA LEU A 427 -9.05 0.32 14.66
C LEU A 427 -7.87 0.95 15.38
N VAL A 428 -7.54 2.18 14.99
CA VAL A 428 -6.58 3.05 15.65
C VAL A 428 -7.32 4.28 16.13
N LEU A 429 -7.33 4.51 17.44
CA LEU A 429 -8.04 5.61 18.09
C LEU A 429 -7.19 6.18 19.22
N TYR A 430 -6.95 7.50 19.20
CA TYR A 430 -6.36 8.22 20.32
C TYR A 430 -7.37 9.23 20.86
N ALA A 431 -7.50 9.32 22.18
CA ALA A 431 -8.21 10.40 22.82
C ALA A 431 -7.34 10.94 23.95
N ASN A 432 -7.62 12.16 24.44
CA ASN A 432 -6.94 12.61 25.66
C ASN A 432 -7.52 11.90 26.88
N VAL A 433 -8.85 11.66 26.90
CA VAL A 433 -9.54 10.94 27.98
C VAL A 433 -10.68 10.11 27.41
N ILE A 434 -10.64 8.79 27.65
CA ILE A 434 -11.74 7.82 27.52
C ILE A 434 -12.13 7.35 28.93
N LYS A 435 -13.34 7.71 29.39
CA LYS A 435 -13.76 7.44 30.78
C LYS A 435 -14.39 6.06 30.96
N GLN A 436 -15.22 5.64 30.01
CA GLN A 436 -15.89 4.34 30.06
C GLN A 436 -15.00 3.25 29.47
N ASP A 437 -15.01 2.05 30.07
CA ASP A 437 -14.29 0.88 29.55
C ASP A 437 -14.67 0.62 28.08
N PRO A 438 -13.72 0.74 27.14
CA PRO A 438 -13.96 0.55 25.71
C PRO A 438 -14.04 -0.94 25.34
N MET A 439 -13.50 -1.85 26.15
CA MET A 439 -13.36 -3.27 25.80
C MET A 439 -14.70 -3.99 25.59
N PRO A 440 -15.75 -3.80 26.43
CA PRO A 440 -17.06 -4.45 26.24
C PRO A 440 -17.78 -4.12 24.91
N ILE A 441 -17.36 -3.03 24.25
CA ILE A 441 -17.86 -2.63 22.93
C ILE A 441 -16.97 -3.23 21.84
N LEU A 442 -15.65 -3.05 21.97
CA LEU A 442 -14.69 -3.42 20.93
C LEU A 442 -14.47 -4.94 20.84
N GLU A 443 -14.62 -5.68 21.94
CA GLU A 443 -14.44 -7.14 21.97
C GLU A 443 -15.46 -7.90 21.13
N LYS A 444 -16.62 -7.27 20.88
CA LYS A 444 -17.71 -7.82 20.08
C LYS A 444 -17.46 -7.75 18.58
N LEU A 445 -16.39 -7.07 18.14
CA LEU A 445 -16.05 -6.94 16.72
C LEU A 445 -15.47 -8.25 16.17
N PRO A 446 -16.20 -8.97 15.29
CA PRO A 446 -15.82 -10.32 14.89
C PRO A 446 -14.62 -10.36 13.93
N CYS A 447 -14.36 -9.23 13.24
CA CYS A 447 -13.31 -9.11 12.23
C CYS A 447 -12.06 -8.37 12.71
N LEU A 448 -12.05 -7.84 13.93
CA LEU A 448 -10.97 -6.99 14.43
C LEU A 448 -9.67 -7.80 14.57
N VAL A 449 -8.63 -7.37 13.84
CA VAL A 449 -7.29 -7.99 13.80
C VAL A 449 -6.26 -7.14 14.54
N MET A 450 -6.36 -5.81 14.44
CA MET A 450 -5.50 -4.87 15.16
C MET A 450 -6.32 -3.81 15.87
N LEU A 451 -5.97 -3.59 17.13
CA LEU A 451 -6.49 -2.51 17.95
C LEU A 451 -5.32 -1.69 18.49
N LYS A 452 -5.31 -0.39 18.20
CA LYS A 452 -4.45 0.57 18.88
C LYS A 452 -5.32 1.61 19.57
N LEU A 453 -5.21 1.70 20.89
CA LEU A 453 -6.07 2.54 21.69
C LEU A 453 -5.25 3.38 22.67
N TRP A 454 -5.52 4.68 22.70
CA TRP A 454 -4.79 5.60 23.57
C TRP A 454 -5.72 6.49 24.39
N GLY A 455 -5.31 6.76 25.64
CA GLY A 455 -5.94 7.77 26.50
C GLY A 455 -7.10 7.29 27.35
N TYR A 456 -7.18 6.00 27.68
CA TYR A 456 -8.19 5.54 28.62
C TYR A 456 -7.79 5.89 30.07
N GLU A 457 -8.74 6.47 30.79
CA GLU A 457 -8.63 6.86 32.18
C GLU A 457 -9.89 6.38 32.93
N GLY A 458 -9.79 5.19 33.52
CA GLY A 458 -10.89 4.58 34.26
C GLY A 458 -10.37 3.54 35.24
N GLN A 459 -11.14 3.28 36.31
CA GLN A 459 -10.66 2.46 37.43
C GLN A 459 -10.44 0.99 37.05
N THR A 460 -11.30 0.44 36.19
CA THR A 460 -11.34 -0.98 35.87
C THR A 460 -11.52 -1.21 34.36
N MET A 461 -10.74 -2.12 33.80
CA MET A 461 -10.90 -2.62 32.44
C MET A 461 -11.16 -4.12 32.45
N SER A 462 -12.09 -4.59 31.62
CA SER A 462 -12.51 -5.99 31.59
C SER A 462 -12.58 -6.54 30.17
N CYS A 463 -12.15 -7.79 29.99
CA CYS A 463 -12.31 -8.52 28.73
C CYS A 463 -13.04 -9.84 29.02
N SER A 464 -14.15 -10.07 28.33
CA SER A 464 -14.99 -11.25 28.55
C SER A 464 -14.45 -12.50 27.84
N ALA A 465 -14.90 -13.67 28.29
CA ALA A 465 -14.64 -14.94 27.63
C ALA A 465 -15.15 -14.87 26.19
N GLN A 466 -14.36 -15.39 25.24
CA GLN A 466 -14.62 -15.31 23.79
C GLN A 466 -14.58 -13.90 23.19
N GLY A 467 -14.25 -12.87 23.98
CA GLY A 467 -13.98 -11.53 23.48
C GLY A 467 -12.81 -11.51 22.50
N PHE A 468 -12.88 -10.65 21.48
CA PHE A 468 -11.82 -10.46 20.48
C PHE A 468 -11.42 -11.74 19.72
N PRO A 469 -12.33 -12.38 18.95
CA PRO A 469 -12.10 -13.72 18.37
C PRO A 469 -10.99 -13.77 17.31
N ARG A 470 -10.59 -12.63 16.73
CA ARG A 470 -9.60 -12.54 15.65
C ARG A 470 -8.45 -11.59 15.93
N LEU A 471 -8.40 -10.96 17.10
CA LEU A 471 -7.39 -9.96 17.43
C LEU A 471 -6.00 -10.62 17.45
N GLN A 472 -5.05 -10.04 16.72
CA GLN A 472 -3.67 -10.52 16.59
C GLN A 472 -2.67 -9.52 17.16
N GLU A 473 -2.98 -8.22 17.09
CA GLU A 473 -2.16 -7.14 17.61
C GLU A 473 -2.98 -6.20 18.51
N LEU A 474 -2.51 -5.98 19.74
CA LEU A 474 -3.09 -5.02 20.68
C LEU A 474 -2.02 -4.03 21.13
N GLU A 475 -2.27 -2.73 20.95
CA GLU A 475 -1.42 -1.67 21.47
C GLU A 475 -2.25 -0.72 22.33
N LEU A 476 -1.92 -0.61 23.62
CA LEU A 476 -2.53 0.32 24.55
C LEU A 476 -1.51 1.36 24.98
N GLY A 477 -1.86 2.64 24.89
CA GLY A 477 -0.97 3.75 25.24
C GLY A 477 -1.62 4.83 26.10
N ILE A 478 -0.85 5.51 26.95
CA ILE A 478 -1.32 6.60 27.83
C ILE A 478 -2.59 6.14 28.56
N PHE A 479 -2.40 5.16 29.44
CA PHE A 479 -3.47 4.38 30.02
C PHE A 479 -3.38 4.37 31.54
N SER A 480 -4.49 4.71 32.20
CA SER A 480 -4.61 4.75 33.66
C SER A 480 -5.74 3.82 34.10
N THR A 481 -5.38 2.65 34.64
CA THR A 481 -6.31 1.74 35.32
C THR A 481 -5.66 1.10 36.54
N ASN A 482 -6.48 0.76 37.53
CA ASN A 482 -6.02 0.06 38.74
C ASN A 482 -6.15 -1.45 38.57
N GLU A 483 -7.21 -1.90 37.91
CA GLU A 483 -7.52 -3.32 37.73
C GLU A 483 -7.83 -3.62 36.26
N TRP A 484 -7.12 -4.57 35.69
CA TRP A 484 -7.42 -5.12 34.37
C TRP A 484 -7.74 -6.60 34.51
N SER A 485 -9.00 -6.97 34.30
CA SER A 485 -9.46 -8.36 34.35
C SER A 485 -9.61 -8.95 32.94
N MET A 486 -9.24 -10.22 32.82
CA MET A 486 -9.34 -10.99 31.58
C MET A 486 -9.90 -12.37 31.93
N GLU A 487 -11.06 -12.70 31.37
CA GLU A 487 -11.64 -14.03 31.53
C GLU A 487 -10.93 -15.07 30.65
N GLU A 488 -10.96 -16.33 31.08
CA GLU A 488 -10.36 -17.44 30.34
C GLU A 488 -10.99 -17.56 28.93
N GLY A 489 -10.13 -17.74 27.93
CA GLY A 489 -10.56 -17.84 26.53
C GLY A 489 -10.77 -16.51 25.81
N THR A 490 -10.46 -15.36 26.43
CA THR A 490 -10.38 -14.06 25.74
C THR A 490 -9.19 -14.01 24.76
N MET A 491 -9.31 -13.23 23.68
CA MET A 491 -8.20 -12.93 22.75
C MET A 491 -7.40 -14.16 22.24
N PRO A 492 -8.05 -15.23 21.74
CA PRO A 492 -7.38 -16.52 21.48
C PRO A 492 -6.27 -16.47 20.41
N LYS A 493 -6.27 -15.46 19.54
CA LYS A 493 -5.30 -15.30 18.44
C LYS A 493 -4.27 -14.19 18.68
N LEU A 494 -4.28 -13.56 19.85
CA LEU A 494 -3.40 -12.44 20.13
C LEU A 494 -1.95 -12.93 20.16
N SER A 495 -1.13 -12.38 19.26
CA SER A 495 0.27 -12.78 19.10
C SER A 495 1.26 -11.74 19.62
N SER A 496 0.80 -10.50 19.73
CA SER A 496 1.64 -9.31 19.79
C SER A 496 0.91 -8.26 20.63
N MET A 497 1.46 -7.92 21.80
CA MET A 497 0.91 -6.90 22.70
C MET A 497 1.95 -5.83 23.01
N ALA A 498 1.55 -4.56 22.93
CA ALA A 498 2.38 -3.42 23.34
C ALA A 498 1.64 -2.56 24.36
N LEU A 499 2.30 -2.26 25.47
CA LEU A 499 1.82 -1.31 26.49
C LEU A 499 2.78 -0.12 26.54
N ARG A 500 2.24 1.10 26.46
CA ARG A 500 3.03 2.33 26.39
C ARG A 500 2.57 3.36 27.42
N VAL A 501 3.49 3.86 28.24
CA VAL A 501 3.24 5.02 29.11
C VAL A 501 2.03 4.77 30.05
N CYS A 502 1.98 3.61 30.72
CA CYS A 502 0.93 3.30 31.68
C CYS A 502 1.42 3.63 33.11
N MET A 503 1.14 4.85 33.57
CA MET A 503 1.77 5.39 34.79
C MET A 503 1.28 4.74 36.10
N MET A 504 0.05 4.23 36.13
CA MET A 504 -0.57 3.69 37.35
C MET A 504 -0.52 2.16 37.45
N MET A 505 -0.13 1.47 36.38
CA MET A 505 -0.17 0.01 36.32
C MET A 505 1.01 -0.59 37.09
N SER A 506 0.75 -1.10 38.29
CA SER A 506 1.76 -1.72 39.15
C SER A 506 2.00 -3.21 38.90
N ARG A 507 1.04 -3.90 38.27
CA ARG A 507 1.12 -5.33 37.93
C ARG A 507 0.49 -5.61 36.58
N LEU A 508 1.01 -6.61 35.89
CA LEU A 508 0.40 -7.12 34.67
C LEU A 508 -0.79 -8.04 34.99
N PRO A 509 -1.88 -8.01 34.19
CA PRO A 509 -3.04 -8.86 34.44
C PRO A 509 -2.70 -10.34 34.31
N GLU A 510 -3.06 -11.13 35.33
CA GLU A 510 -2.75 -12.57 35.40
C GLU A 510 -3.29 -13.36 34.19
N GLY A 511 -4.43 -12.93 33.64
CA GLY A 511 -5.03 -13.54 32.45
C GLY A 511 -4.14 -13.51 31.20
N LEU A 512 -3.10 -12.65 31.14
CA LEU A 512 -2.10 -12.70 30.04
C LEU A 512 -1.41 -14.05 29.94
N GLN A 513 -1.22 -14.72 31.08
CA GLN A 513 -0.57 -16.04 31.13
C GLN A 513 -1.43 -17.12 30.46
N GLN A 514 -2.75 -16.87 30.32
CA GLN A 514 -3.71 -17.82 29.74
C GLN A 514 -3.88 -17.64 28.22
N LEU A 515 -3.27 -16.60 27.63
CA LEU A 515 -3.37 -16.33 26.20
C LEU A 515 -2.53 -17.35 25.40
N PRO A 516 -3.14 -18.19 24.55
CA PRO A 516 -2.45 -19.35 23.96
C PRO A 516 -1.50 -18.97 22.81
N SER A 517 -1.69 -17.79 22.21
CA SER A 517 -0.97 -17.37 21.00
C SER A 517 0.06 -16.27 21.27
N LEU A 518 0.18 -15.77 22.50
CA LEU A 518 0.98 -14.58 22.81
C LEU A 518 2.48 -14.91 22.68
N ARG A 519 3.17 -14.21 21.77
CA ARG A 519 4.60 -14.43 21.47
C ARG A 519 5.47 -13.23 21.74
N HIS A 520 4.92 -12.03 21.65
CA HIS A 520 5.67 -10.79 21.82
C HIS A 520 4.94 -9.84 22.77
N LEU A 521 5.65 -9.38 23.79
CA LEU A 521 5.20 -8.35 24.72
C LEU A 521 6.22 -7.21 24.74
N TRP A 522 5.79 -6.00 24.36
CA TRP A 522 6.62 -4.80 24.46
C TRP A 522 6.08 -3.86 25.53
N LEU A 523 6.93 -3.52 26.49
CA LEU A 523 6.65 -2.57 27.56
C LEU A 523 7.50 -1.33 27.33
N PHE A 524 6.86 -0.18 27.13
CA PHE A 524 7.54 1.10 26.90
C PHE A 524 7.15 2.10 27.98
N TYR A 525 8.13 2.62 28.72
CA TYR A 525 7.91 3.62 29.77
C TYR A 525 6.85 3.17 30.81
N MET A 526 7.12 2.06 31.51
CA MET A 526 6.24 1.46 32.52
C MET A 526 6.86 1.59 33.92
N PRO A 527 6.77 2.75 34.59
CA PRO A 527 7.58 3.06 35.77
C PRO A 527 7.25 2.22 37.01
N GLN A 528 6.04 1.66 37.10
CA GLN A 528 5.56 0.94 38.29
C GLN A 528 5.65 -0.60 38.14
N ILE A 529 5.96 -1.12 36.94
CA ILE A 529 6.11 -2.56 36.74
C ILE A 529 7.50 -2.97 37.20
N SER A 530 7.53 -3.83 38.22
CA SER A 530 8.77 -4.46 38.68
C SER A 530 9.21 -5.59 37.75
N GLU A 531 10.52 -5.81 37.62
CA GLU A 531 11.08 -7.02 37.01
C GLU A 531 10.65 -8.30 37.75
N ASP A 532 10.24 -8.16 39.02
CA ASP A 532 9.75 -9.26 39.84
C ASP A 532 8.27 -9.62 39.63
N ASP A 533 7.57 -8.96 38.70
CA ASP A 533 6.18 -9.27 38.37
C ASP A 533 6.00 -10.75 37.98
N ILE A 534 5.08 -11.43 38.67
CA ILE A 534 4.86 -12.87 38.54
C ILE A 534 4.38 -13.23 37.12
N THR A 535 3.50 -12.39 36.55
CA THR A 535 2.98 -12.58 35.20
C THR A 535 4.09 -12.41 34.17
N LEU A 536 4.96 -11.42 34.34
CA LEU A 536 6.12 -11.20 33.47
C LEU A 536 7.05 -12.42 33.45
N LYS A 537 7.40 -12.95 34.64
CA LYS A 537 8.25 -14.14 34.79
C LYS A 537 7.64 -15.37 34.15
N GLU A 538 6.33 -15.57 34.32
CA GLU A 538 5.64 -16.71 33.72
C GLU A 538 5.60 -16.62 32.18
N LEU A 539 5.38 -15.43 31.62
CA LEU A 539 5.41 -15.22 30.18
C LEU A 539 6.79 -15.53 29.58
N LEU A 540 7.86 -15.11 30.24
CA LEU A 540 9.23 -15.46 29.85
C LEU A 540 9.46 -16.97 29.91
N ARG A 541 8.97 -17.66 30.95
CA ARG A 541 9.05 -19.12 31.09
C ARG A 541 8.35 -19.86 29.94
N LYS A 542 7.25 -19.32 29.43
CA LYS A 542 6.52 -19.85 28.26
C LYS A 542 7.17 -19.51 26.91
N GLY A 543 8.31 -18.81 26.91
CA GLY A 543 9.04 -18.45 25.69
C GLY A 543 8.49 -17.19 24.98
N CYS A 544 7.71 -16.36 25.67
CA CYS A 544 7.30 -15.05 25.15
C CYS A 544 8.52 -14.11 25.08
N GLU A 545 8.72 -13.46 23.93
CA GLU A 545 9.75 -12.44 23.76
C GLU A 545 9.28 -11.14 24.42
N VAL A 546 9.87 -10.81 25.55
CA VAL A 546 9.59 -9.56 26.28
C VAL A 546 10.66 -8.53 25.99
N LYS A 547 10.26 -7.32 25.60
CA LYS A 547 11.15 -6.16 25.49
C LYS A 547 10.68 -5.04 26.40
N VAL A 548 11.51 -4.68 27.35
CA VAL A 548 11.29 -3.54 28.24
C VAL A 548 12.17 -2.40 27.78
N LYS A 549 11.55 -1.26 27.46
CA LYS A 549 12.25 0.00 27.18
C LYS A 549 11.87 0.98 28.28
N CYS A 550 12.80 1.23 29.18
CA CYS A 550 12.66 2.17 30.28
C CYS A 550 12.49 3.61 29.79
#